data_AF-A0A6A4RNJ0-F1
#
_entry.id   AF-A0A6A4RNJ0-F1
#
_cell.length_a   1.000
_cell.length_b   1.000
_cell.length_c   1.000
_cell.angle_alpha   90.00
_cell.angle_beta   90.00
_cell.angle_gamma   90.00
#
_symmetry.space_group_name_H-M   'P 1'
#
loop_
_entity.id
_entity.type
_entity.pdbx_description
1 polymer ?
#
loop_
_entity_poly.entity_id
_entity_poly.type
_entity_poly.pdbx_seq_one_letter_code
_entity_poly.pdbx_strand_id
1 'polypeptide(L)'
;MEVVHVYTKVRSAFGRQCLFSDRPAELLVDVLPDPSLGRQFVHKSPRDQALQACPDVSLHQVNTERVEFSSCGMNHVEGGWPKDINPAELEQTIRFRKKVEKDESYIHSILHLGSVMEHCIRQNNAVDIYQEYLEEEEEVEENQELPFAKTINVFRDPNEVKRTVTGLSWHPDSGRKLAAAYSCLEFQKTSKDMSLDSYIWDVENPNVPEMTLTPASPLVCLDYNPKDPHTLLGGSYNGQIGHWDTRRGSQPVEVSSVEQSHRDPVYKIIWLQSKTGTDAFSASTDGQILWWDVRKLSEPTDRLVLDLGREGNLDRALGASSLEFEATMPTKFMVGTEQGVVVSCNRKAKTPAEKIVCSYDGHHGPIYALQRNPFYPKNFLTVGDWTARIWSEDIKESSIMWTK
;
A
#
# COMPACT_ATOMS: atom_id res chain seq x y z
N MET A 1 17.91 80.90 109.96
CA MET A 1 17.58 81.91 108.93
C MET A 1 18.59 81.76 107.84
N GLU A 2 18.21 81.27 106.66
CA GLU A 2 18.95 81.60 105.44
C GLU A 2 17.96 82.15 104.42
N VAL A 3 18.38 83.25 103.84
CA VAL A 3 17.61 84.28 103.16
C VAL A 3 17.31 83.81 101.74
N VAL A 4 16.04 83.57 101.41
CA VAL A 4 15.64 83.26 100.04
C VAL A 4 15.18 84.55 99.35
N HIS A 5 15.98 85.03 98.40
CA HIS A 5 15.62 86.13 97.51
C HIS A 5 14.67 85.62 96.42
N VAL A 6 13.46 86.17 96.36
CA VAL A 6 12.46 85.82 95.33
C VAL A 6 12.52 86.88 94.23
N TYR A 7 12.93 86.50 93.03
CA TYR A 7 12.89 87.39 91.86
C TYR A 7 11.51 87.34 91.21
N THR A 8 10.75 88.44 91.32
CA THR A 8 9.46 88.63 90.65
C THR A 8 9.61 89.56 89.45
N LYS A 9 9.12 89.17 88.26
CA LYS A 9 9.14 89.99 87.03
C LYS A 9 7.71 90.26 86.54
N VAL A 10 7.42 91.50 86.15
CA VAL A 10 6.09 91.94 85.71
C VAL A 10 5.77 91.36 84.31
N ARG A 11 4.54 90.87 84.10
CA ARG A 11 4.12 90.18 82.86
C ARG A 11 4.34 90.99 81.58
N SER A 12 4.24 92.33 81.64
CA SER A 12 4.51 93.22 80.50
C SER A 12 5.97 93.23 80.03
N ALA A 13 6.90 92.75 80.88
CA ALA A 13 8.32 92.62 80.56
C ALA A 13 8.70 91.20 80.10
N PHE A 14 7.72 90.28 79.96
CA PHE A 14 7.95 88.97 79.35
C PHE A 14 8.02 89.13 77.83
N GLY A 15 9.05 88.53 77.21
CA GLY A 15 9.31 88.66 75.78
C GLY A 15 10.16 89.88 75.36
N ARG A 16 10.57 90.76 76.30
CA ARG A 16 11.54 91.83 76.00
C ARG A 16 12.91 91.22 75.72
N GLN A 17 13.57 91.67 74.66
CA GLN A 17 14.91 91.18 74.28
C GLN A 17 15.90 91.41 75.43
N CYS A 18 16.56 90.35 75.89
CA CYS A 18 17.59 90.44 76.91
C CYS A 18 18.85 91.02 76.27
N LEU A 19 19.27 92.21 76.70
CA LEU A 19 20.55 92.79 76.33
C LEU A 19 21.63 92.17 77.22
N PHE A 20 22.19 91.05 76.77
CA PHE A 20 23.37 90.48 77.40
C PHE A 20 24.59 91.29 76.94
N SER A 21 25.36 91.81 77.90
CA SER A 21 26.67 92.42 77.66
C SER A 21 27.70 91.63 78.43
N ASP A 22 28.85 91.35 77.82
CA ASP A 22 29.93 90.64 78.50
C ASP A 22 30.37 91.42 79.74
N ARG A 23 30.24 90.77 80.90
CA ARG A 23 30.86 91.20 82.16
C ARG A 23 31.92 90.16 82.52
N PRO A 24 33.16 90.59 82.85
CA PRO A 24 34.19 89.66 83.30
C PRO A 24 33.73 88.92 84.57
N ALA A 25 34.07 87.63 84.67
CA ALA A 25 33.70 86.78 85.80
C ALA A 25 34.43 87.21 87.08
N GLU A 26 33.67 87.54 88.13
CA GLU A 26 34.16 87.77 89.49
C GLU A 26 34.15 86.44 90.27
N LEU A 27 35.32 86.02 90.76
CA LEU A 27 35.42 84.92 91.73
C LEU A 27 34.97 85.45 93.10
N LEU A 28 33.70 85.22 93.43
CA LEU A 28 33.09 85.80 94.65
C LEU A 28 33.54 85.10 95.94
N VAL A 29 33.84 83.81 95.88
CA VAL A 29 34.34 83.02 97.02
C VAL A 29 35.05 81.76 96.49
N ASP A 30 36.19 81.42 97.09
CA ASP A 30 36.89 80.13 96.93
C ASP A 30 37.14 79.55 98.33
N VAL A 31 36.64 78.33 98.60
CA VAL A 31 36.70 77.67 99.92
C VAL A 31 37.39 76.32 99.79
N LEU A 32 38.56 76.20 100.41
CA LEU A 32 39.36 74.97 100.43
C LEU A 32 38.86 73.98 101.50
N PRO A 33 38.86 72.65 101.22
CA PRO A 33 38.29 71.65 102.12
C PRO A 33 39.14 71.38 103.38
N ASP A 34 38.48 71.23 104.54
CA ASP A 34 39.07 70.93 105.84
C ASP A 34 39.37 69.42 106.00
N PRO A 35 40.65 69.04 106.28
CA PRO A 35 41.05 67.65 106.53
C PRO A 35 40.27 66.93 107.65
N SER A 36 39.69 67.67 108.59
CA SER A 36 39.01 67.09 109.76
C SER A 36 37.76 66.26 109.41
N LEU A 37 37.07 66.61 108.31
CA LEU A 37 35.86 65.92 107.82
C LEU A 37 36.17 64.59 107.12
N GLY A 38 37.41 64.37 106.67
CA GLY A 38 37.82 63.13 106.01
C GLY A 38 37.74 61.89 106.90
N ARG A 39 37.82 62.05 108.23
CA ARG A 39 37.73 60.92 109.19
C ARG A 39 36.31 60.41 109.42
N GLN A 40 35.28 61.14 108.99
CA GLN A 40 33.87 60.78 109.16
C GLN A 40 33.24 60.19 107.90
N PHE A 41 34.05 59.81 106.91
CA PHE A 41 33.56 59.23 105.67
C PHE A 41 33.00 57.82 105.89
N VAL A 42 31.70 57.64 105.61
CA VAL A 42 31.03 56.35 105.56
C VAL A 42 30.57 56.10 104.13
N HIS A 43 31.04 55.02 103.53
CA HIS A 43 30.70 54.63 102.17
C HIS A 43 29.25 54.10 102.11
N LYS A 44 28.29 54.94 101.70
CA LYS A 44 26.93 54.50 101.33
C LYS A 44 26.89 54.29 99.82
N SER A 45 26.45 53.11 99.39
CA SER A 45 26.31 52.75 97.98
C SER A 45 24.88 53.04 97.52
N PRO A 46 24.59 54.15 96.81
CA PRO A 46 23.30 54.30 96.13
C PRO A 46 23.24 53.31 94.96
N ARG A 47 22.13 52.58 94.84
CA ARG A 47 21.77 51.86 93.62
C ARG A 47 20.63 52.62 92.96
N ASP A 48 20.89 53.15 91.78
CA ASP A 48 19.85 53.67 90.90
C ASP A 48 19.28 52.50 90.10
N GLN A 49 17.96 52.28 90.18
CA GLN A 49 17.25 51.29 89.37
C GLN A 49 16.17 52.02 88.56
N ALA A 50 16.38 52.13 87.25
CA ALA A 50 15.38 52.63 86.33
C ALA A 50 14.40 51.50 85.96
N LEU A 51 13.09 51.78 85.99
CA LEU A 51 12.03 50.89 85.51
C LEU A 51 11.45 51.48 84.23
N GLN A 52 11.43 50.70 83.15
CA GLN A 52 10.83 51.09 81.87
C GLN A 52 9.49 50.35 81.69
N ALA A 53 8.40 51.11 81.47
CA ALA A 53 7.03 50.61 81.39
C ALA A 53 6.43 50.73 79.98
N CYS A 54 7.23 50.53 78.93
CA CYS A 54 6.74 50.50 77.55
C CYS A 54 6.51 49.05 77.11
N PRO A 55 5.39 48.70 76.46
CA PRO A 55 5.18 47.37 75.89
C PRO A 55 6.15 47.11 74.73
N ASP A 56 6.60 45.86 74.58
CA ASP A 56 7.42 45.45 73.44
C ASP A 56 6.63 45.63 72.13
N VAL A 57 7.21 46.34 71.17
CA VAL A 57 6.64 46.51 69.82
C VAL A 57 7.54 45.84 68.79
N SER A 58 6.94 45.16 67.80
CA SER A 58 7.65 44.60 66.64
C SER A 58 7.43 45.48 65.41
N LEU A 59 8.53 45.78 64.70
CA LEU A 59 8.50 46.46 63.41
C LEU A 59 8.47 45.42 62.29
N HIS A 60 7.53 45.55 61.36
CA HIS A 60 7.51 44.75 60.13
C HIS A 60 7.55 45.67 58.92
N GLN A 61 8.45 45.38 57.97
CA GLN A 61 8.50 46.04 56.68
C GLN A 61 7.92 45.13 55.61
N VAL A 62 7.03 45.69 54.78
CA VAL A 62 6.48 45.03 53.59
C VAL A 62 6.94 45.82 52.39
N ASN A 63 7.55 45.14 51.42
CA ASN A 63 7.96 45.72 50.16
C ASN A 63 7.31 44.91 49.03
N THR A 64 6.49 45.55 48.21
CA THR A 64 5.85 44.91 47.05
C THR A 64 6.59 45.30 45.79
N GLU A 65 7.13 44.32 45.08
CA GLU A 65 7.79 44.54 43.80
C GLU A 65 6.78 44.99 42.73
N ARG A 66 7.19 45.96 41.91
CA ARG A 66 6.34 46.50 40.85
C ARG A 66 6.47 45.62 39.61
N VAL A 67 5.42 44.86 39.30
CA VAL A 67 5.38 44.01 38.10
C VAL A 67 4.99 44.86 36.90
N GLU A 68 5.86 44.91 35.89
CA GLU A 68 5.57 45.54 34.60
C GLU A 68 4.84 44.57 33.68
N PHE A 69 3.71 45.00 33.14
CA PHE A 69 2.94 44.23 32.15
C PHE A 69 3.10 44.86 30.78
N SER A 70 3.41 44.06 29.76
CA SER A 70 3.33 44.46 28.35
C SER A 70 2.17 43.74 27.66
N SER A 71 1.40 44.48 26.87
CA SER A 71 0.29 43.94 26.10
C SER A 71 0.80 43.55 24.71
N CYS A 72 0.93 42.25 24.46
CA CYS A 72 1.29 41.71 23.15
C CYS A 72 0.01 41.33 22.38
N GLY A 73 -0.14 41.83 21.16
CA GLY A 73 -1.20 41.41 20.23
C GLY A 73 -0.59 40.82 18.96
N MET A 74 -1.22 39.78 18.41
CA MET A 74 -0.83 39.17 17.14
C MET A 74 -1.85 39.56 16.06
N ASN A 75 -1.40 40.09 14.93
CA ASN A 75 -2.26 40.48 13.83
C ASN A 75 -2.24 39.37 12.77
N HIS A 76 -3.28 38.54 12.72
CA HIS A 76 -3.50 37.58 11.63
C HIS A 76 -4.13 38.32 10.45
N VAL A 77 -3.44 38.35 9.31
CA VAL A 77 -4.01 38.87 8.06
C VAL A 77 -4.33 37.67 7.17
N GLU A 78 -5.55 37.15 7.28
CA GLU A 78 -6.06 36.09 6.41
C GLU A 78 -7.14 36.67 5.50
N GLY A 79 -6.82 36.86 4.21
CA GLY A 79 -7.77 37.22 3.17
C GLY A 79 -7.79 38.70 2.75
N GLY A 80 -8.27 38.94 1.52
CA GLY A 80 -8.35 40.25 0.86
C GLY A 80 -9.78 40.66 0.48
N TRP A 81 -10.78 40.23 1.26
CA TRP A 81 -12.17 40.60 1.02
C TRP A 81 -12.40 42.08 1.40
N PRO A 82 -13.28 42.80 0.67
CA PRO A 82 -13.72 44.12 1.08
C PRO A 82 -14.26 44.12 2.52
N LYS A 83 -14.08 45.25 3.24
CA LYS A 83 -14.41 45.39 4.67
C LYS A 83 -15.85 45.00 5.04
N ASP A 84 -16.77 45.07 4.08
CA ASP A 84 -18.20 44.84 4.27
C ASP A 84 -18.63 43.38 4.02
N ILE A 85 -17.69 42.49 3.66
CA ILE A 85 -17.98 41.10 3.31
C ILE A 85 -17.31 40.19 4.33
N ASN A 86 -18.11 39.41 5.04
CA ASN A 86 -17.60 38.40 5.95
C ASN A 86 -17.18 37.14 5.16
N PRO A 87 -15.89 36.77 5.14
CA PRO A 87 -15.41 35.58 4.43
C PRO A 87 -15.95 34.27 4.97
N ALA A 88 -16.32 34.24 6.26
CA ALA A 88 -16.89 33.06 6.92
C ALA A 88 -18.34 32.78 6.47
N GLU A 89 -19.00 33.78 5.86
CA GLU A 89 -20.38 33.65 5.41
C GLU A 89 -20.45 33.34 3.91
N LEU A 90 -20.76 32.07 3.60
CA LEU A 90 -20.75 31.57 2.22
C LEU A 90 -21.71 32.32 1.29
N GLU A 91 -22.87 32.75 1.79
CA GLU A 91 -23.83 33.51 0.98
C GLU A 91 -23.28 34.88 0.55
N GLN A 92 -22.60 35.60 1.44
CA GLN A 92 -22.05 36.91 1.15
C GLN A 92 -20.94 36.84 0.11
N THR A 93 -20.04 35.85 0.24
CA THR A 93 -18.96 35.63 -0.72
C THR A 93 -19.49 35.24 -2.11
N ILE A 94 -20.52 34.37 -2.19
CA ILE A 94 -21.16 33.99 -3.46
C ILE A 94 -21.86 35.18 -4.12
N ARG A 95 -22.62 35.97 -3.34
CA ARG A 95 -23.33 37.15 -3.87
C ARG A 95 -22.34 38.19 -4.41
N PHE A 96 -21.23 38.41 -3.72
CA PHE A 96 -20.19 39.33 -4.19
C PHE A 96 -19.53 38.84 -5.50
N ARG A 97 -19.11 37.56 -5.58
CA ARG A 97 -18.54 37.00 -6.81
C ARG A 97 -19.50 37.13 -7.99
N LYS A 98 -20.76 36.75 -7.80
CA LYS A 98 -21.80 36.90 -8.85
C LYS A 98 -22.04 38.34 -9.28
N LYS A 99 -21.87 39.31 -8.39
CA LYS A 99 -21.98 40.74 -8.73
C LYS A 99 -20.82 41.17 -9.62
N VAL A 100 -19.59 40.76 -9.30
CA VAL A 100 -18.39 41.07 -10.08
C VAL A 100 -18.41 40.34 -11.44
N GLU A 101 -18.82 39.08 -11.47
CA GLU A 101 -18.87 38.26 -12.69
C GLU A 101 -19.88 38.77 -13.74
N LYS A 102 -20.90 39.53 -13.31
CA LYS A 102 -21.90 40.12 -14.20
C LYS A 102 -21.47 41.46 -14.80
N ASP A 103 -20.38 42.04 -14.32
CA ASP A 103 -19.87 43.29 -14.86
C ASP A 103 -19.35 43.08 -16.28
N GLU A 104 -19.81 43.89 -17.24
CA GLU A 104 -19.40 43.77 -18.64
C GLU A 104 -17.89 44.02 -18.80
N SER A 105 -17.32 44.91 -17.96
CA SER A 105 -15.89 45.19 -17.96
C SER A 105 -15.06 43.97 -17.51
N TYR A 106 -15.59 43.19 -16.56
CA TYR A 106 -14.98 41.94 -16.12
C TYR A 106 -15.00 40.91 -17.25
N ILE A 107 -16.15 40.70 -17.89
CA ILE A 107 -16.29 39.73 -18.99
C ILE A 107 -15.34 40.09 -20.15
N HIS A 108 -15.30 41.36 -20.55
CA HIS A 108 -14.41 41.81 -21.63
C HIS A 108 -12.93 41.60 -21.28
N SER A 109 -12.54 41.91 -20.04
CA SER A 109 -11.16 41.72 -19.56
C SER A 109 -10.77 40.25 -19.51
N ILE A 110 -11.66 39.37 -19.05
CA ILE A 110 -11.41 37.92 -19.01
C ILE A 110 -11.28 37.33 -20.41
N LEU A 111 -12.15 37.70 -21.35
CA LEU A 111 -12.06 37.23 -22.74
C LEU A 111 -10.80 37.75 -23.43
N HIS A 112 -10.43 39.00 -23.18
CA HIS A 112 -9.19 39.57 -23.72
C HIS A 112 -7.96 38.85 -23.17
N LEU A 113 -7.83 38.75 -21.84
CA LEU A 113 -6.72 38.04 -21.19
C LEU A 113 -6.70 36.55 -21.52
N GLY A 114 -7.88 35.95 -21.71
CA GLY A 114 -8.02 34.56 -22.15
C GLY A 114 -7.39 34.32 -23.51
N SER A 115 -7.59 35.22 -24.49
CA SER A 115 -6.97 35.08 -25.81
C SER A 115 -5.44 35.25 -25.76
N VAL A 116 -4.93 36.14 -24.91
CA VAL A 116 -3.48 36.28 -24.66
C VAL A 116 -2.92 35.03 -23.98
N MET A 117 -3.60 34.51 -22.95
CA MET A 117 -3.20 33.30 -22.24
C MET A 117 -3.21 32.07 -23.16
N GLU A 118 -4.22 31.93 -24.01
CA GLU A 118 -4.32 30.84 -24.99
C GLU A 118 -3.15 30.85 -25.96
N HIS A 119 -2.73 32.04 -26.42
CA HIS A 119 -1.53 32.19 -27.23
C HIS A 119 -0.27 31.70 -26.49
N CYS A 120 -0.08 32.13 -25.24
CA CYS A 120 1.05 31.69 -24.41
C CYS A 120 1.05 30.18 -24.16
N ILE A 121 -0.12 29.58 -23.90
CA ILE A 121 -0.26 28.13 -23.69
C ILE A 121 0.11 27.37 -24.97
N ARG A 122 -0.40 27.81 -26.12
CA ARG A 122 -0.05 27.19 -27.41
C ARG A 122 1.43 27.32 -27.73
N GLN A 123 2.04 28.46 -27.38
CA GLN A 123 3.46 28.69 -27.58
C GLN A 123 4.32 27.78 -26.68
N ASN A 124 3.98 27.66 -25.39
CA ASN A 124 4.69 26.75 -24.47
C ASN A 124 4.55 25.28 -24.87
N ASN A 125 3.40 24.89 -25.42
CA ASN A 125 3.19 23.53 -25.93
C ASN A 125 3.83 23.27 -27.30
N ALA A 126 4.23 24.31 -28.03
CA ALA A 126 4.84 24.15 -29.35
C ALA A 126 6.27 23.61 -29.24
N VAL A 127 7.04 24.11 -28.28
CA VAL A 127 8.38 23.64 -27.94
C VAL A 127 8.60 23.86 -26.45
N ASP A 128 9.00 22.81 -25.73
CA ASP A 128 9.45 22.95 -24.34
C ASP A 128 10.87 23.54 -24.32
N ILE A 129 10.96 24.85 -24.06
CA ILE A 129 12.22 25.59 -23.99
C ILE A 129 12.99 25.33 -22.68
N TYR A 130 12.35 24.68 -21.71
CA TYR A 130 12.96 24.33 -20.42
C TYR A 130 13.37 22.86 -20.35
N GLN A 131 13.06 22.07 -21.38
CA GLN A 131 13.53 20.70 -21.47
C GLN A 131 15.01 20.70 -21.82
N GLU A 132 15.83 20.43 -20.82
CA GLU A 132 17.23 20.12 -21.01
C GLU A 132 17.33 18.65 -21.43
N TYR A 133 17.70 18.42 -22.69
CA TYR A 133 17.94 17.07 -23.19
C TYR A 133 19.31 16.62 -22.65
N LEU A 134 19.38 15.38 -22.15
CA LEU A 134 20.61 14.67 -21.79
C LEU A 134 21.29 15.06 -20.44
N GLU A 135 20.62 15.70 -19.47
CA GLU A 135 21.24 15.97 -18.15
C GLU A 135 21.63 14.71 -17.36
N GLU A 136 21.01 13.56 -17.66
CA GLU A 136 21.26 12.27 -17.02
C GLU A 136 21.63 11.16 -18.01
N GLU A 137 22.25 11.49 -19.14
CA GLU A 137 23.03 10.48 -19.85
C GLU A 137 24.32 10.26 -19.04
N GLU A 138 24.22 9.53 -17.93
CA GLU A 138 25.27 8.55 -17.66
C GLU A 138 25.45 7.84 -19.00
N GLU A 139 26.68 7.79 -19.53
CA GLU A 139 26.99 6.92 -20.65
C GLU A 139 26.59 5.51 -20.19
N VAL A 140 25.34 5.12 -20.46
CA VAL A 140 24.88 3.76 -20.33
C VAL A 140 25.63 3.09 -21.46
N GLU A 141 26.87 2.69 -21.19
CA GLU A 141 27.54 1.66 -21.97
C GLU A 141 26.45 0.64 -22.23
N GLU A 142 26.10 0.44 -23.51
CA GLU A 142 25.13 -0.57 -23.89
C GLU A 142 25.55 -1.82 -23.15
N ASN A 143 24.84 -2.12 -22.07
CA ASN A 143 25.23 -3.19 -21.20
C ASN A 143 24.78 -4.42 -21.97
N GLN A 144 25.66 -4.86 -22.88
CA GLN A 144 25.55 -6.09 -23.65
C GLN A 144 25.75 -7.25 -22.68
N GLU A 145 24.97 -7.25 -21.60
CA GLU A 145 24.86 -8.37 -20.69
C GLU A 145 24.32 -9.52 -21.54
N LEU A 146 25.25 -10.38 -21.94
CA LEU A 146 24.91 -11.62 -22.60
C LEU A 146 23.87 -12.34 -21.75
N PRO A 147 22.85 -12.95 -22.36
CA PRO A 147 21.81 -13.65 -21.61
C PRO A 147 22.45 -14.69 -20.71
N PHE A 148 22.31 -14.51 -19.40
CA PHE A 148 22.83 -15.40 -18.37
C PHE A 148 21.67 -16.13 -17.69
N ALA A 149 21.77 -17.45 -17.62
CA ALA A 149 20.81 -18.30 -16.91
C ALA A 149 21.55 -19.12 -15.85
N LYS A 150 21.01 -19.14 -14.62
CA LYS A 150 21.55 -19.93 -13.50
C LYS A 150 20.47 -20.80 -12.90
N THR A 151 20.78 -22.08 -12.72
CA THR A 151 19.93 -22.98 -11.94
C THR A 151 20.05 -22.62 -10.46
N ILE A 152 18.96 -22.16 -9.86
CA ILE A 152 18.90 -21.84 -8.43
C ILE A 152 18.64 -23.13 -7.63
N ASN A 153 17.59 -23.86 -7.98
CA ASN A 153 17.14 -25.07 -7.30
C ASN A 153 16.84 -26.20 -8.29
N VAL A 154 16.94 -27.45 -7.81
CA VAL A 154 16.58 -28.66 -8.57
C VAL A 154 15.62 -29.49 -7.74
N PHE A 155 14.34 -29.47 -8.09
CA PHE A 155 13.30 -30.31 -7.50
C PHE A 155 13.31 -31.68 -8.16
N ARG A 156 13.44 -32.76 -7.37
CA ARG A 156 13.54 -34.13 -7.89
C ARG A 156 12.40 -34.98 -7.34
N ASP A 157 11.75 -35.75 -8.22
CA ASP A 157 10.73 -36.72 -7.79
C ASP A 157 11.33 -37.65 -6.72
N PRO A 158 10.75 -37.71 -5.50
CA PRO A 158 11.26 -38.54 -4.40
C PRO A 158 11.10 -40.04 -4.68
N ASN A 159 10.31 -40.44 -5.69
CA ASN A 159 10.09 -41.84 -6.00
C ASN A 159 11.29 -42.49 -6.75
N GLU A 160 11.49 -43.78 -6.49
CA GLU A 160 12.51 -44.60 -7.17
C GLU A 160 12.16 -44.78 -8.65
N VAL A 161 10.91 -45.17 -8.92
CA VAL A 161 10.37 -45.28 -10.28
C VAL A 161 10.22 -43.88 -10.87
N LYS A 162 10.94 -43.62 -11.96
CA LYS A 162 10.97 -42.29 -12.59
C LYS A 162 9.70 -42.02 -13.40
N ARG A 163 9.19 -40.81 -13.23
CA ARG A 163 8.00 -40.27 -13.89
C ARG A 163 8.35 -38.91 -14.48
N THR A 164 7.61 -38.50 -15.51
CA THR A 164 7.78 -37.20 -16.14
C THR A 164 6.96 -36.15 -15.43
N VAL A 165 7.49 -34.93 -15.32
CA VAL A 165 6.69 -33.75 -14.97
C VAL A 165 5.90 -33.35 -16.21
N THR A 166 4.57 -33.38 -16.13
CA THR A 166 3.68 -33.09 -17.27
C THR A 166 2.92 -31.78 -17.12
N GLY A 167 2.85 -31.24 -15.92
CA GLY A 167 2.22 -29.95 -15.64
C GLY A 167 2.93 -29.22 -14.50
N LEU A 168 3.00 -27.89 -14.62
CA LEU A 168 3.57 -27.01 -13.61
C LEU A 168 2.62 -25.83 -13.41
N SER A 169 2.41 -25.42 -12.17
CA SER A 169 1.69 -24.19 -11.85
C SER A 169 2.33 -23.50 -10.65
N TRP A 170 2.65 -22.23 -10.83
CA TRP A 170 3.22 -21.39 -9.77
C TRP A 170 2.12 -20.95 -8.82
N HIS A 171 2.46 -20.93 -7.53
CA HIS A 171 1.57 -20.36 -6.53
C HIS A 171 1.36 -18.86 -6.81
N PRO A 172 0.11 -18.37 -6.83
CA PRO A 172 -0.23 -17.04 -7.34
C PRO A 172 0.28 -15.91 -6.45
N ASP A 173 0.52 -16.18 -5.17
CA ASP A 173 1.12 -15.23 -4.23
C ASP A 173 2.61 -15.54 -4.00
N SER A 174 3.45 -14.53 -4.14
CA SER A 174 4.91 -14.52 -3.87
C SER A 174 5.82 -15.46 -4.68
N GLY A 175 5.30 -16.37 -5.51
CA GLY A 175 6.11 -17.26 -6.36
C GLY A 175 7.03 -18.24 -5.60
N ARG A 176 6.82 -18.40 -4.28
CA ARG A 176 7.65 -19.28 -3.43
C ARG A 176 7.35 -20.76 -3.58
N LYS A 177 6.15 -21.11 -4.06
CA LYS A 177 5.70 -22.49 -4.17
C LYS A 177 5.40 -22.86 -5.61
N LEU A 178 5.72 -24.10 -5.97
CA LEU A 178 5.53 -24.65 -7.31
C LEU A 178 4.81 -25.99 -7.19
N ALA A 179 3.60 -26.07 -7.73
CA ALA A 179 2.91 -27.34 -7.89
C ALA A 179 3.40 -28.03 -9.17
N ALA A 180 3.66 -29.33 -9.08
CA ALA A 180 4.13 -30.15 -10.19
C ALA A 180 3.31 -31.44 -10.29
N ALA A 181 2.72 -31.66 -11.46
CA ALA A 181 2.01 -32.87 -11.83
C ALA A 181 3.00 -33.90 -12.40
N TYR A 182 2.95 -35.11 -11.86
CA TYR A 182 3.81 -36.21 -12.28
C TYR A 182 2.97 -37.34 -12.87
N SER A 183 3.31 -37.74 -14.09
CA SER A 183 2.66 -38.88 -14.75
C SER A 183 3.60 -39.59 -15.73
N CYS A 184 3.18 -40.75 -16.21
CA CYS A 184 3.82 -41.48 -17.31
C CYS A 184 2.81 -41.60 -18.44
N LEU A 185 2.94 -40.76 -19.47
CA LEU A 185 2.07 -40.77 -20.64
C LEU A 185 2.54 -41.78 -21.71
N GLU A 186 3.69 -42.43 -21.50
CA GLU A 186 4.20 -43.43 -22.43
C GLU A 186 3.37 -44.71 -22.36
N PHE A 187 2.81 -45.11 -23.51
CA PHE A 187 1.97 -46.29 -23.63
C PHE A 187 2.65 -47.56 -23.08
N GLN A 188 1.93 -48.31 -22.24
CA GLN A 188 2.34 -49.59 -21.63
C GLN A 188 3.58 -49.56 -20.71
N LYS A 189 4.13 -48.39 -20.36
CA LYS A 189 5.26 -48.29 -19.42
C LYS A 189 4.88 -48.14 -17.95
N THR A 190 3.58 -47.99 -17.64
CA THR A 190 3.11 -47.87 -16.26
C THR A 190 3.33 -49.18 -15.49
N SER A 191 4.16 -49.12 -14.45
CA SER A 191 4.38 -50.23 -13.51
C SER A 191 3.41 -50.15 -12.32
N LYS A 192 3.18 -51.27 -11.64
CA LYS A 192 2.33 -51.31 -10.42
C LYS A 192 2.91 -50.53 -9.25
N ASP A 193 4.24 -50.39 -9.22
CA ASP A 193 4.97 -49.68 -8.17
C ASP A 193 5.09 -48.16 -8.46
N MET A 194 4.54 -47.70 -9.60
CA MET A 194 4.56 -46.29 -9.97
C MET A 194 3.59 -45.51 -9.08
N SER A 195 4.12 -44.54 -8.33
CA SER A 195 3.27 -43.64 -7.53
C SER A 195 2.34 -42.82 -8.42
N LEU A 196 1.15 -42.50 -7.90
CA LEU A 196 0.18 -41.59 -8.51
C LEU A 196 0.36 -40.15 -8.02
N ASP A 197 1.19 -39.96 -6.99
CA ASP A 197 1.27 -38.72 -6.24
C ASP A 197 1.94 -37.60 -7.03
N SER A 198 1.43 -36.39 -6.84
CA SER A 198 2.02 -35.15 -7.31
C SER A 198 2.45 -34.29 -6.13
N TYR A 199 3.21 -33.23 -6.36
CA TYR A 199 3.87 -32.52 -5.26
C TYR A 199 3.76 -31.00 -5.38
N ILE A 200 3.68 -30.34 -4.24
CA ILE A 200 3.93 -28.90 -4.10
C ILE A 200 5.32 -28.75 -3.48
N TRP A 201 6.16 -27.99 -4.14
CA TRP A 201 7.52 -27.69 -3.75
C TRP A 201 7.61 -26.27 -3.20
N ASP A 202 8.47 -26.08 -2.21
CA ASP A 202 8.88 -24.77 -1.72
C ASP A 202 10.28 -24.45 -2.25
N VAL A 203 10.45 -23.27 -2.84
CA VAL A 203 11.72 -22.78 -3.37
C VAL A 203 12.76 -22.62 -2.26
N GLU A 204 12.34 -22.36 -1.02
CA GLU A 204 13.26 -22.29 0.13
C GLU A 204 13.76 -23.69 0.55
N ASN A 205 12.98 -24.75 0.28
CA ASN A 205 13.26 -26.12 0.72
C ASN A 205 13.15 -27.14 -0.44
N PRO A 206 14.15 -27.22 -1.34
CA PRO A 206 14.04 -27.98 -2.59
C PRO A 206 14.20 -29.50 -2.45
N ASN A 207 14.65 -30.01 -1.31
CA ASN A 207 14.99 -31.43 -1.13
C ASN A 207 13.79 -32.32 -0.79
N VAL A 208 12.72 -31.75 -0.24
CA VAL A 208 11.54 -32.49 0.20
C VAL A 208 10.30 -31.70 -0.24
N PRO A 209 9.27 -32.35 -0.79
CA PRO A 209 8.03 -31.66 -1.12
C PRO A 209 7.38 -31.10 0.14
N GLU A 210 6.87 -29.88 0.06
CA GLU A 210 6.12 -29.25 1.14
C GLU A 210 4.80 -30.01 1.38
N MET A 211 4.15 -30.42 0.29
CA MET A 211 2.90 -31.16 0.32
C MET A 211 2.84 -32.21 -0.78
N THR A 212 2.26 -33.34 -0.44
CA THR A 212 1.90 -34.40 -1.40
C THR A 212 0.43 -34.28 -1.78
N LEU A 213 0.14 -34.34 -3.07
CA LEU A 213 -1.20 -34.46 -3.63
C LEU A 213 -1.41 -35.91 -4.02
N THR A 214 -2.42 -36.57 -3.42
CA THR A 214 -2.68 -38.01 -3.61
C THR A 214 -3.96 -38.21 -4.42
N PRO A 215 -3.89 -38.22 -5.76
CA PRO A 215 -5.06 -38.43 -6.62
C PRO A 215 -5.40 -39.93 -6.79
N ALA A 216 -6.61 -40.22 -7.27
CA ALA A 216 -7.02 -41.59 -7.62
C ALA A 216 -6.40 -42.10 -8.95
N SER A 217 -5.88 -41.20 -9.77
CA SER A 217 -5.23 -41.45 -11.05
C SER A 217 -4.14 -40.38 -11.26
N PRO A 218 -3.01 -40.65 -11.95
CA PRO A 218 -1.91 -39.69 -12.05
C PRO A 218 -2.38 -38.36 -12.65
N LEU A 219 -1.93 -37.25 -12.05
CA LEU A 219 -2.20 -35.92 -12.60
C LEU A 219 -1.36 -35.69 -13.85
N VAL A 220 -2.04 -35.27 -14.93
CA VAL A 220 -1.42 -34.88 -16.19
C VAL A 220 -1.18 -33.38 -16.21
N CYS A 221 -2.16 -32.60 -15.75
CA CYS A 221 -2.04 -31.16 -15.58
C CYS A 221 -2.59 -30.74 -14.21
N LEU A 222 -2.17 -29.57 -13.75
CA LEU A 222 -2.72 -28.91 -12.58
C LEU A 222 -2.60 -27.40 -12.72
N ASP A 223 -3.44 -26.67 -12.00
CA ASP A 223 -3.39 -25.21 -11.98
C ASP A 223 -3.87 -24.63 -10.64
N TYR A 224 -3.10 -23.68 -10.09
CA TYR A 224 -3.49 -22.92 -8.91
C TYR A 224 -4.61 -21.95 -9.24
N ASN A 225 -5.56 -21.79 -8.31
CA ASN A 225 -6.59 -20.79 -8.46
C ASN A 225 -5.99 -19.38 -8.28
N PRO A 226 -6.08 -18.49 -9.29
CA PRO A 226 -5.47 -17.16 -9.21
C PRO A 226 -6.13 -16.24 -8.16
N LYS A 227 -7.32 -16.59 -7.66
CA LYS A 227 -8.05 -15.82 -6.64
C LYS A 227 -7.95 -16.41 -5.24
N ASP A 228 -7.76 -17.73 -5.13
CA ASP A 228 -7.64 -18.42 -3.85
C ASP A 228 -6.37 -19.29 -3.86
N PRO A 229 -5.26 -18.80 -3.29
CA PRO A 229 -3.97 -19.50 -3.33
C PRO A 229 -3.98 -20.87 -2.66
N HIS A 230 -4.99 -21.17 -1.83
CA HIS A 230 -5.11 -22.47 -1.16
C HIS A 230 -5.72 -23.56 -2.04
N THR A 231 -6.30 -23.17 -3.17
CA THR A 231 -7.11 -24.04 -4.03
C THR A 231 -6.36 -24.41 -5.32
N LEU A 232 -6.37 -25.70 -5.64
CA LEU A 232 -5.74 -26.29 -6.83
C LEU A 232 -6.76 -27.15 -7.58
N LEU A 233 -6.72 -27.11 -8.90
CA LEU A 233 -7.48 -28.00 -9.76
C LEU A 233 -6.52 -28.86 -10.58
N GLY A 234 -6.77 -30.17 -10.64
CA GLY A 234 -5.92 -31.14 -11.31
C GLY A 234 -6.71 -31.99 -12.29
N GLY A 235 -6.11 -32.25 -13.45
CA GLY A 235 -6.65 -33.10 -14.50
C GLY A 235 -5.90 -34.42 -14.54
N SER A 236 -6.62 -35.53 -14.50
CA SER A 236 -6.05 -36.86 -14.34
C SER A 236 -5.98 -37.63 -15.66
N TYR A 237 -5.15 -38.67 -15.69
CA TYR A 237 -4.97 -39.53 -16.88
C TYR A 237 -6.25 -40.28 -17.28
N ASN A 238 -7.15 -40.56 -16.35
CA ASN A 238 -8.42 -41.24 -16.61
C ASN A 238 -9.56 -40.29 -17.03
N GLY A 239 -9.24 -39.03 -17.35
CA GLY A 239 -10.20 -38.02 -17.79
C GLY A 239 -10.96 -37.29 -16.67
N GLN A 240 -10.85 -37.75 -15.42
CA GLN A 240 -11.45 -37.05 -14.28
C GLN A 240 -10.65 -35.81 -13.89
N ILE A 241 -11.35 -34.86 -13.28
CA ILE A 241 -10.75 -33.70 -12.62
C ILE A 241 -10.95 -33.79 -11.12
N GLY A 242 -9.98 -33.29 -10.36
CA GLY A 242 -10.03 -33.23 -8.91
C GLY A 242 -9.68 -31.84 -8.40
N HIS A 243 -10.25 -31.46 -7.26
CA HIS A 243 -9.95 -30.20 -6.58
C HIS A 243 -9.28 -30.49 -5.24
N TRP A 244 -8.21 -29.76 -4.93
CA TRP A 244 -7.46 -29.83 -3.68
C TRP A 244 -7.51 -28.49 -2.95
N ASP A 245 -7.70 -28.57 -1.63
CA ASP A 245 -7.50 -27.45 -0.72
C ASP A 245 -6.31 -27.78 0.18
N THR A 246 -5.22 -27.03 0.02
CA THR A 246 -3.95 -27.21 0.75
C THR A 246 -4.13 -27.17 2.27
N ARG A 247 -5.22 -26.58 2.79
CA ARG A 247 -5.51 -26.54 4.22
C ARG A 247 -6.16 -27.83 4.74
N ARG A 248 -6.70 -28.65 3.85
CA ARG A 248 -7.45 -29.89 4.19
C ARG A 248 -6.58 -31.15 4.10
N GLY A 249 -5.39 -31.06 3.49
CA GLY A 249 -4.42 -32.15 3.40
C GLY A 249 -4.18 -32.64 1.98
N SER A 250 -3.69 -33.88 1.86
CA SER A 250 -3.19 -34.43 0.59
C SER A 250 -4.27 -34.96 -0.37
N GLN A 251 -5.42 -35.34 0.18
CA GLN A 251 -6.51 -35.96 -0.58
C GLN A 251 -7.34 -34.89 -1.32
N PRO A 252 -7.87 -35.20 -2.51
CA PRO A 252 -8.78 -34.29 -3.19
C PRO A 252 -10.03 -34.06 -2.32
N VAL A 253 -10.47 -32.82 -2.28
CA VAL A 253 -11.72 -32.42 -1.61
C VAL A 253 -12.92 -33.00 -2.35
N GLU A 254 -12.89 -32.96 -3.68
CA GLU A 254 -13.94 -33.49 -4.54
C GLU A 254 -13.31 -33.91 -5.88
N VAL A 255 -13.89 -34.94 -6.51
CA VAL A 255 -13.47 -35.49 -7.80
C VAL A 255 -14.71 -35.61 -8.67
N SER A 256 -14.58 -35.33 -9.97
CA SER A 256 -15.68 -35.42 -10.91
C SER A 256 -16.16 -36.85 -11.14
N SER A 257 -17.41 -37.03 -11.55
CA SER A 257 -17.93 -38.38 -11.86
C SER A 257 -17.31 -38.92 -13.16
N VAL A 258 -16.96 -40.21 -13.19
CA VAL A 258 -16.33 -40.85 -14.37
C VAL A 258 -17.21 -40.70 -15.62
N GLU A 259 -18.52 -40.87 -15.47
CA GLU A 259 -19.48 -40.82 -16.59
C GLU A 259 -19.63 -39.44 -17.23
N GLN A 260 -19.39 -38.37 -16.46
CA GLN A 260 -19.55 -36.99 -16.93
C GLN A 260 -18.21 -36.30 -17.27
N SER A 261 -17.09 -36.99 -17.03
CA SER A 261 -15.73 -36.52 -17.26
C SER A 261 -15.25 -36.78 -18.69
N HIS A 262 -14.02 -36.40 -18.99
CA HIS A 262 -13.38 -36.76 -20.27
C HIS A 262 -13.19 -38.26 -20.39
N ARG A 263 -13.10 -38.77 -21.62
CA ARG A 263 -12.81 -40.18 -21.90
C ARG A 263 -11.30 -40.47 -22.00
N ASP A 264 -10.54 -39.42 -22.25
CA ASP A 264 -9.11 -39.42 -22.49
C ASP A 264 -8.39 -38.59 -21.41
N PRO A 265 -7.05 -38.65 -21.31
CA PRO A 265 -6.28 -37.83 -20.38
C PRO A 265 -6.60 -36.34 -20.50
N VAL A 266 -6.69 -35.64 -19.37
CA VAL A 266 -6.90 -34.19 -19.35
C VAL A 266 -5.56 -33.47 -19.49
N TYR A 267 -5.30 -32.91 -20.67
CA TYR A 267 -4.00 -32.29 -20.99
C TYR A 267 -3.86 -30.87 -20.47
N LYS A 268 -4.97 -30.14 -20.33
CA LYS A 268 -4.95 -28.77 -19.83
C LYS A 268 -6.19 -28.48 -19.00
N ILE A 269 -5.97 -27.79 -17.89
CA ILE A 269 -7.00 -27.15 -17.08
C ILE A 269 -6.59 -25.70 -16.89
N ILE A 270 -7.56 -24.79 -16.97
CA ILE A 270 -7.34 -23.38 -16.69
C ILE A 270 -8.51 -22.81 -15.90
N TRP A 271 -8.18 -21.96 -14.92
CA TRP A 271 -9.19 -21.22 -14.19
C TRP A 271 -9.78 -20.09 -15.02
N LEU A 272 -11.10 -19.92 -14.94
CA LEU A 272 -11.77 -18.76 -15.49
C LEU A 272 -11.83 -17.68 -14.41
N GLN A 273 -11.51 -16.45 -14.81
CA GLN A 273 -11.62 -15.31 -13.90
C GLN A 273 -13.09 -14.85 -13.78
N SER A 274 -13.92 -15.71 -13.19
CA SER A 274 -15.30 -15.40 -12.82
C SER A 274 -15.33 -14.55 -11.54
N LYS A 275 -16.45 -13.90 -11.23
CA LYS A 275 -16.57 -13.10 -9.98
C LYS A 275 -16.27 -13.94 -8.75
N THR A 276 -16.77 -15.18 -8.72
CA THR A 276 -16.61 -16.14 -7.63
C THR A 276 -15.26 -16.85 -7.63
N GLY A 277 -14.55 -16.92 -8.76
CA GLY A 277 -13.26 -17.63 -8.85
C GLY A 277 -13.40 -19.14 -8.75
N THR A 278 -14.55 -19.68 -9.14
CA THR A 278 -14.90 -21.11 -8.96
C THR A 278 -14.98 -21.86 -10.27
N ASP A 279 -14.86 -21.17 -11.40
CA ASP A 279 -15.16 -21.75 -12.70
C ASP A 279 -13.86 -22.10 -13.43
N ALA A 280 -13.85 -23.20 -14.16
CA ALA A 280 -12.67 -23.66 -14.89
C ALA A 280 -13.02 -24.33 -16.22
N PHE A 281 -12.04 -24.46 -17.10
CA PHE A 281 -12.09 -25.32 -18.27
C PHE A 281 -11.18 -26.52 -18.12
N SER A 282 -11.55 -27.60 -18.79
CA SER A 282 -10.66 -28.72 -19.08
C SER A 282 -10.67 -29.05 -20.57
N ALA A 283 -9.52 -29.48 -21.08
CA ALA A 283 -9.31 -29.90 -22.46
C ALA A 283 -8.69 -31.30 -22.51
N SER A 284 -9.13 -32.11 -23.47
CA SER A 284 -8.68 -33.48 -23.65
C SER A 284 -8.66 -33.88 -25.13
N THR A 285 -7.94 -34.96 -25.43
CA THR A 285 -7.85 -35.55 -26.78
C THR A 285 -9.13 -36.24 -27.23
N ASP A 286 -10.11 -36.40 -26.33
CA ASP A 286 -11.48 -36.80 -26.68
C ASP A 286 -12.24 -35.74 -27.51
N GLY A 287 -11.59 -34.62 -27.82
CA GLY A 287 -12.10 -33.55 -28.67
C GLY A 287 -13.17 -32.69 -28.02
N GLN A 288 -13.29 -32.77 -26.69
CA GLN A 288 -14.22 -31.96 -25.92
C GLN A 288 -13.49 -30.93 -25.06
N ILE A 289 -14.14 -29.77 -24.89
CA ILE A 289 -13.85 -28.82 -23.82
C ILE A 289 -15.02 -28.87 -22.84
N LEU A 290 -14.73 -29.01 -21.55
CA LEU A 290 -15.74 -29.08 -20.49
C LEU A 290 -15.59 -27.90 -19.54
N TRP A 291 -16.73 -27.33 -19.13
CA TRP A 291 -16.81 -26.22 -18.19
C TRP A 291 -17.16 -26.77 -16.82
N TRP A 292 -16.46 -26.33 -15.79
CA TRP A 292 -16.67 -26.84 -14.43
C TRP A 292 -16.94 -25.69 -13.47
N ASP A 293 -17.78 -25.97 -12.47
CA ASP A 293 -17.87 -25.18 -11.23
C ASP A 293 -17.32 -26.05 -10.11
N VAL A 294 -16.23 -25.63 -9.50
CA VAL A 294 -15.50 -26.41 -8.48
C VAL A 294 -16.32 -26.63 -7.21
N ARG A 295 -17.42 -25.87 -7.01
CA ARG A 295 -18.37 -26.11 -5.91
C ARG A 295 -19.29 -27.30 -6.15
N LYS A 296 -19.39 -27.78 -7.38
CA LYS A 296 -20.21 -28.93 -7.79
C LYS A 296 -19.53 -29.65 -8.95
N LEU A 297 -18.58 -30.54 -8.64
CA LEU A 297 -17.80 -31.27 -9.65
C LEU A 297 -18.51 -32.51 -10.19
N SER A 298 -19.71 -32.84 -9.72
CA SER A 298 -20.46 -34.03 -10.16
C SER A 298 -20.70 -34.08 -11.68
N GLU A 299 -20.90 -32.93 -12.32
CA GLU A 299 -21.16 -32.78 -13.76
C GLU A 299 -20.60 -31.46 -14.29
N PRO A 300 -20.19 -31.37 -15.56
CA PRO A 300 -19.79 -30.10 -16.14
C PRO A 300 -21.00 -29.20 -16.37
N THR A 301 -20.81 -27.90 -16.19
CA THR A 301 -21.82 -26.86 -16.42
C THR A 301 -22.15 -26.65 -17.89
N ASP A 302 -21.21 -26.93 -18.78
CA ASP A 302 -21.36 -26.80 -20.22
C ASP A 302 -20.32 -27.67 -20.96
N ARG A 303 -20.58 -27.97 -22.22
CA ARG A 303 -19.74 -28.80 -23.10
C ARG A 303 -19.59 -28.17 -24.47
N LEU A 304 -18.41 -28.35 -25.07
CA LEU A 304 -18.14 -28.00 -26.47
C LEU A 304 -17.39 -29.15 -27.13
N VAL A 305 -17.95 -29.67 -28.23
CA VAL A 305 -17.27 -30.61 -29.13
C VAL A 305 -16.55 -29.81 -30.20
N LEU A 306 -15.25 -30.07 -30.40
CA LEU A 306 -14.40 -29.38 -31.36
C LEU A 306 -14.56 -29.93 -32.77
N ASP A 307 -15.79 -29.88 -33.28
CA ASP A 307 -16.13 -30.25 -34.64
C ASP A 307 -16.13 -29.00 -35.54
N LEU A 308 -15.20 -28.92 -36.49
CA LEU A 308 -15.13 -27.81 -37.45
C LEU A 308 -16.36 -27.76 -38.38
N GLY A 309 -17.10 -28.86 -38.53
CA GLY A 309 -18.40 -28.92 -39.18
C GLY A 309 -19.50 -28.20 -38.40
N ARG A 310 -19.26 -27.85 -37.12
CA ARG A 310 -20.17 -27.11 -36.24
C ARG A 310 -21.48 -27.85 -35.94
N GLU A 311 -21.51 -29.16 -36.15
CA GLU A 311 -22.67 -30.02 -35.90
C GLU A 311 -22.60 -30.69 -34.53
N GLY A 312 -21.44 -30.63 -33.87
CA GLY A 312 -21.21 -31.23 -32.56
C GLY A 312 -21.01 -32.73 -32.63
N ASN A 313 -20.52 -33.24 -33.77
CA ASN A 313 -20.28 -34.67 -33.96
C ASN A 313 -18.95 -35.09 -33.33
N LEU A 314 -19.01 -35.98 -32.35
CA LEU A 314 -17.82 -36.51 -31.65
C LEU A 314 -16.87 -37.29 -32.58
N ASP A 315 -17.39 -37.98 -33.61
CA ASP A 315 -16.56 -38.77 -34.52
C ASP A 315 -15.65 -37.89 -35.41
N ARG A 316 -15.98 -36.60 -35.52
CA ARG A 316 -15.23 -35.59 -36.28
C ARG A 316 -14.50 -34.60 -35.37
N ALA A 317 -14.54 -34.82 -34.06
CA ALA A 317 -13.96 -33.90 -33.09
C ALA A 317 -12.43 -33.90 -33.19
N LEU A 318 -11.85 -32.71 -33.15
CA LEU A 318 -10.40 -32.53 -33.11
C LEU A 318 -9.92 -32.60 -31.65
N GLY A 319 -8.94 -33.47 -31.37
CA GLY A 319 -8.39 -33.65 -30.02
C GLY A 319 -7.73 -32.37 -29.51
N ALA A 320 -8.04 -31.96 -28.28
CA ALA A 320 -7.50 -30.73 -27.68
C ALA A 320 -6.25 -31.03 -26.86
N SER A 321 -5.12 -30.44 -27.27
CA SER A 321 -3.81 -30.62 -26.62
C SER A 321 -3.39 -29.42 -25.79
N SER A 322 -3.82 -28.22 -26.16
CA SER A 322 -3.54 -26.98 -25.43
C SER A 322 -4.76 -26.07 -25.38
N LEU A 323 -4.83 -25.24 -24.33
CA LEU A 323 -5.97 -24.36 -24.08
C LEU A 323 -5.46 -23.04 -23.50
N GLU A 324 -5.97 -21.93 -24.02
CA GLU A 324 -5.58 -20.58 -23.66
C GLU A 324 -6.80 -19.69 -23.42
N PHE A 325 -6.81 -18.99 -22.29
CA PHE A 325 -7.83 -18.02 -21.91
C PHE A 325 -7.19 -16.78 -21.31
N GLU A 326 -7.51 -15.63 -21.88
CA GLU A 326 -6.99 -14.34 -21.44
C GLU A 326 -8.12 -13.53 -20.77
N ALA A 327 -7.92 -13.17 -19.51
CA ALA A 327 -8.97 -12.60 -18.67
C ALA A 327 -9.46 -11.22 -19.14
N THR A 328 -8.62 -10.45 -19.83
CA THR A 328 -9.01 -9.18 -20.46
C THR A 328 -10.01 -9.36 -21.60
N MET A 329 -10.13 -10.57 -22.16
CA MET A 329 -11.12 -10.94 -23.18
C MET A 329 -12.01 -12.11 -22.72
N PRO A 330 -12.91 -11.88 -21.75
CA PRO A 330 -13.61 -12.95 -21.02
C PRO A 330 -14.62 -13.74 -21.87
N THR A 331 -14.83 -13.35 -23.13
CA THR A 331 -15.72 -14.03 -24.07
C THR A 331 -15.00 -15.01 -24.97
N LYS A 332 -13.69 -14.85 -25.19
CA LYS A 332 -12.93 -15.64 -26.15
C LYS A 332 -11.94 -16.55 -25.43
N PHE A 333 -11.78 -17.74 -25.95
CA PHE A 333 -10.69 -18.65 -25.59
C PHE A 333 -10.22 -19.37 -26.86
N MET A 334 -9.05 -19.95 -26.81
CA MET A 334 -8.45 -20.63 -27.96
C MET A 334 -8.00 -22.02 -27.56
N VAL A 335 -8.12 -22.95 -28.50
CA VAL A 335 -7.73 -24.35 -28.33
C VAL A 335 -6.72 -24.71 -29.39
N GLY A 336 -5.59 -25.28 -29.02
CA GLY A 336 -4.66 -25.92 -29.95
C GLY A 336 -5.00 -27.40 -30.03
N THR A 337 -5.09 -27.94 -31.25
CA THR A 337 -5.46 -29.33 -31.48
C THR A 337 -4.27 -30.21 -31.86
N GLU A 338 -4.44 -31.52 -31.72
CA GLU A 338 -3.47 -32.52 -32.17
C GLU A 338 -3.28 -32.53 -33.70
N GLN A 339 -4.28 -32.05 -34.44
CA GLN A 339 -4.26 -31.99 -35.90
C GLN A 339 -3.58 -30.73 -36.46
N GLY A 340 -2.99 -29.88 -35.61
CA GLY A 340 -2.26 -28.69 -36.06
C GLY A 340 -3.13 -27.46 -36.34
N VAL A 341 -4.38 -27.48 -35.88
CA VAL A 341 -5.35 -26.40 -36.07
C VAL A 341 -5.58 -25.68 -34.74
N VAL A 342 -5.55 -24.34 -34.76
CA VAL A 342 -6.01 -23.54 -33.63
C VAL A 342 -7.48 -23.20 -33.83
N VAL A 343 -8.32 -23.47 -32.84
CA VAL A 343 -9.75 -23.14 -32.86
C VAL A 343 -10.03 -21.98 -31.90
N SER A 344 -10.52 -20.87 -32.44
CA SER A 344 -10.98 -19.72 -31.65
C SER A 344 -12.45 -19.89 -31.30
N CYS A 345 -12.76 -19.80 -30.01
CA CYS A 345 -14.07 -20.10 -29.48
C CYS A 345 -14.66 -18.93 -28.66
N ASN A 346 -15.99 -18.83 -28.64
CA ASN A 346 -16.75 -17.87 -27.86
C ASN A 346 -17.50 -18.58 -26.72
N ARG A 347 -17.08 -18.31 -25.49
CA ARG A 347 -17.65 -18.89 -24.27
C ARG A 347 -19.10 -18.49 -24.01
N LYS A 348 -19.53 -17.31 -24.47
CA LYS A 348 -20.89 -16.78 -24.19
C LYS A 348 -21.92 -17.20 -25.24
N ALA A 349 -21.49 -17.85 -26.32
CA ALA A 349 -22.38 -18.35 -27.35
C ALA A 349 -23.23 -19.52 -26.83
N LYS A 350 -24.49 -19.59 -27.24
CA LYS A 350 -25.44 -20.60 -26.75
C LYS A 350 -25.42 -21.88 -27.58
N THR A 351 -25.23 -21.76 -28.89
CA THR A 351 -25.22 -22.91 -29.79
C THR A 351 -23.77 -23.37 -30.05
N PRO A 352 -23.52 -24.68 -30.23
CA PRO A 352 -22.19 -25.19 -30.58
C PRO A 352 -21.60 -24.51 -31.84
N ALA A 353 -22.44 -24.21 -32.82
CA ALA A 353 -22.02 -23.57 -34.06
C ALA A 353 -21.57 -22.10 -33.91
N GLU A 354 -22.12 -21.39 -32.92
CA GLU A 354 -21.70 -20.03 -32.57
C GLU A 354 -20.52 -20.03 -31.59
N LYS A 355 -20.36 -21.12 -30.81
CA LYS A 355 -19.21 -21.29 -29.91
C LYS A 355 -17.91 -21.42 -30.70
N ILE A 356 -17.90 -22.04 -31.87
CA ILE A 356 -16.72 -22.08 -32.75
C ILE A 356 -16.75 -20.87 -33.68
N VAL A 357 -15.82 -19.93 -33.49
CA VAL A 357 -15.80 -18.66 -34.25
C VAL A 357 -15.05 -18.86 -35.56
N CYS A 358 -13.79 -19.28 -35.48
CA CYS A 358 -12.92 -19.52 -36.62
C CYS A 358 -11.77 -20.46 -36.27
N SER A 359 -11.07 -20.94 -37.29
CA SER A 359 -9.88 -21.77 -37.17
C SER A 359 -8.67 -21.09 -37.85
N TYR A 360 -7.48 -21.37 -37.32
CA TYR A 360 -6.20 -21.00 -37.91
C TYR A 360 -5.45 -22.29 -38.23
N ASP A 361 -5.16 -22.50 -39.50
CA ASP A 361 -4.46 -23.68 -39.99
C ASP A 361 -3.02 -23.30 -40.33
N GLY A 362 -2.08 -24.16 -40.00
CA GLY A 362 -0.71 -23.96 -40.42
C GLY A 362 0.30 -24.95 -39.86
N HIS A 363 0.07 -25.54 -38.68
CA HIS A 363 0.97 -26.56 -38.16
C HIS A 363 0.71 -27.90 -38.85
N HIS A 364 1.78 -28.66 -39.10
CA HIS A 364 1.70 -29.99 -39.70
C HIS A 364 1.39 -31.10 -38.70
N GLY A 365 1.47 -30.80 -37.39
CA GLY A 365 1.28 -31.77 -36.33
C GLY A 365 0.77 -31.11 -35.04
N PRO A 366 0.78 -31.85 -33.92
CA PRO A 366 0.17 -31.39 -32.67
C PRO A 366 0.71 -30.06 -32.17
N ILE A 367 -0.21 -29.21 -31.71
CA ILE A 367 0.12 -27.94 -31.06
C ILE A 367 0.32 -28.20 -29.56
N TYR A 368 1.55 -28.10 -29.08
CA TYR A 368 1.90 -28.38 -27.69
C TYR A 368 1.76 -27.17 -26.78
N ALA A 369 1.96 -25.96 -27.31
CA ALA A 369 1.76 -24.73 -26.57
C ALA A 369 0.98 -23.72 -27.40
N LEU A 370 0.08 -23.01 -26.72
CA LEU A 370 -0.71 -21.92 -27.25
C LEU A 370 -0.79 -20.86 -26.16
N GLN A 371 -0.36 -19.65 -26.45
CA GLN A 371 -0.34 -18.57 -25.47
C GLN A 371 -0.59 -17.22 -26.13
N ARG A 372 -1.42 -16.37 -25.54
CA ARG A 372 -1.63 -15.00 -26.00
C ARG A 372 -0.52 -14.08 -25.52
N ASN A 373 -0.26 -13.02 -26.28
CA ASN A 373 0.61 -11.96 -25.82
C ASN A 373 -0.11 -11.18 -24.69
N PRO A 374 0.47 -11.07 -23.48
CA PRO A 374 -0.17 -10.40 -22.35
C PRO A 374 -0.44 -8.90 -22.56
N PHE A 375 0.39 -8.22 -23.36
CA PHE A 375 0.27 -6.78 -23.64
C PHE A 375 -0.58 -6.48 -24.88
N TYR A 376 -0.52 -7.36 -25.87
CA TYR A 376 -1.28 -7.25 -27.12
C TYR A 376 -2.10 -8.51 -27.38
N PRO A 377 -3.22 -8.71 -26.67
CA PRO A 377 -3.93 -9.99 -26.64
C PRO A 377 -4.47 -10.48 -27.99
N LYS A 378 -4.55 -9.59 -28.99
CA LYS A 378 -4.87 -9.96 -30.39
C LYS A 378 -3.82 -10.85 -31.04
N ASN A 379 -2.58 -10.81 -30.57
CA ASN A 379 -1.50 -11.65 -31.05
C ASN A 379 -1.35 -12.87 -30.15
N PHE A 380 -1.07 -14.02 -30.75
CA PHE A 380 -0.85 -15.26 -30.01
C PHE A 380 0.29 -16.08 -30.62
N LEU A 381 0.96 -16.84 -29.78
CA LEU A 381 2.03 -17.77 -30.11
C LEU A 381 1.48 -19.19 -30.11
N THR A 382 1.87 -19.97 -31.10
CA THR A 382 1.74 -21.43 -31.08
C THR A 382 3.12 -22.07 -31.20
N VAL A 383 3.29 -23.21 -30.54
CA VAL A 383 4.47 -24.05 -30.68
C VAL A 383 3.99 -25.48 -30.93
N GLY A 384 4.36 -26.01 -32.09
CA GLY A 384 4.03 -27.34 -32.59
C GLY A 384 5.07 -27.74 -33.64
N ASP A 385 5.02 -28.94 -34.21
CA ASP A 385 5.79 -29.35 -35.41
C ASP A 385 7.27 -28.86 -35.55
N TRP A 386 7.99 -28.71 -34.42
CA TRP A 386 9.32 -28.08 -34.33
C TRP A 386 9.40 -26.61 -34.77
N THR A 387 8.27 -25.93 -34.95
CA THR A 387 8.19 -24.50 -35.26
C THR A 387 7.43 -23.71 -34.19
N ALA A 388 7.88 -22.49 -33.94
CA ALA A 388 7.15 -21.50 -33.17
C ALA A 388 6.57 -20.47 -34.14
N ARG A 389 5.26 -20.19 -34.06
CA ARG A 389 4.55 -19.29 -34.97
C ARG A 389 3.79 -18.22 -34.21
N ILE A 390 3.92 -16.98 -34.66
CA ILE A 390 3.20 -15.83 -34.13
C ILE A 390 2.07 -15.47 -35.09
N TRP A 391 0.89 -15.31 -34.54
CA TRP A 391 -0.35 -15.03 -35.27
C TRP A 391 -0.96 -13.72 -34.79
N SER A 392 -1.79 -13.13 -35.65
CA SER A 392 -2.72 -12.06 -35.27
C SER A 392 -4.13 -12.59 -35.50
N GLU A 393 -5.04 -12.36 -34.57
CA GLU A 393 -6.45 -12.70 -34.77
C GLU A 393 -7.06 -12.05 -36.01
N ASP A 394 -6.53 -10.88 -36.42
CA ASP A 394 -7.00 -10.12 -37.56
C ASP A 394 -6.57 -10.77 -38.90
N ILE A 395 -5.54 -11.64 -38.91
CA ILE A 395 -5.01 -12.33 -40.09
C ILE A 395 -5.23 -13.84 -39.94
N LYS A 396 -6.19 -14.38 -40.69
CA LYS A 396 -6.59 -15.80 -40.56
C LYS A 396 -5.88 -16.76 -41.51
N GLU A 397 -5.30 -16.23 -42.58
CA GLU A 397 -4.76 -17.02 -43.69
C GLU A 397 -3.35 -17.55 -43.40
N SER A 398 -2.58 -16.85 -42.56
CA SER A 398 -1.20 -17.23 -42.25
C SER A 398 -0.71 -16.62 -40.93
N SER A 399 0.34 -17.22 -40.38
CA SER A 399 1.13 -16.66 -39.28
C SER A 399 1.92 -15.44 -39.76
N ILE A 400 2.04 -14.42 -38.91
CA ILE A 400 2.83 -13.19 -39.15
C ILE A 400 4.32 -13.52 -39.25
N MET A 401 4.79 -14.43 -38.41
CA MET A 401 6.19 -14.82 -38.29
C MET A 401 6.27 -16.26 -37.79
N TRP A 402 7.30 -16.99 -38.23
CA TRP A 402 7.61 -18.32 -37.70
C TRP A 402 9.12 -18.57 -37.67
N THR A 403 9.56 -19.48 -36.81
CA THR A 403 10.94 -19.96 -36.79
C THR A 403 11.21 -20.86 -37.99
N LYS A 404 12.42 -20.78 -38.55
CA LYS A 404 12.86 -21.63 -39.66
C LYS A 404 13.09 -23.07 -39.26
#